data_AF-A0A6N3Z4Q9-F1
#
_entry.id   AF-A0A6N3Z4Q9-F1
#
_cell.length_a   1.000
_cell.length_b   1.000
_cell.length_c   1.000
_cell.angle_alpha   90.00
_cell.angle_beta   90.00
_cell.angle_gamma   90.00
#
_symmetry.space_group_name_H-M   'P 1'
#
loop_
_entity.id
_entity.type
_entity.pdbx_description
1 polymer ?
#
loop_
_entity_poly.entity_id
_entity_poly.type
_entity_poly.pdbx_seq_one_letter_code
_entity_poly.pdbx_strand_id
1 'polypeptide(L)'
;MKIKKNRGVASIEFAMGFMIFWLICMAWVEMSYMSYVSAISDLIISESARESKTEDSDYLQAFTDAVNDNQSIWGNVVDPSKFTMSIQYLKSVNELGSLVEPCTVPDSESTAECGSSDNSSIAVYRIDYRFSPIFTYFMGFEGIFSREDIVIQEYERDAFQV
;
A
#
# COMPACT_ATOMS: atom_id res chain seq x y z
N MET A 1 2.42 -17.18 64.55
CA MET A 1 2.39 -16.44 63.26
C MET A 1 2.38 -17.46 62.12
N LYS A 2 1.21 -17.74 61.51
CA LYS A 2 1.11 -18.73 60.41
C LYS A 2 1.52 -18.06 59.10
N ILE A 3 2.69 -18.44 58.56
CA ILE A 3 3.15 -18.00 57.24
C ILE A 3 2.26 -18.70 56.19
N LYS A 4 1.33 -17.96 55.57
CA LYS A 4 0.57 -18.48 54.43
C LYS A 4 1.54 -18.69 53.26
N LYS A 5 1.72 -19.94 52.86
CA LYS A 5 2.60 -20.32 51.75
C LYS A 5 1.84 -20.08 50.45
N ASN A 6 2.04 -18.93 49.81
CA ASN A 6 1.45 -18.58 48.52
C ASN A 6 2.04 -19.46 47.41
N ARG A 7 1.55 -20.69 47.25
CA ARG A 7 1.94 -21.59 46.17
C ARG A 7 1.22 -21.14 44.90
N GLY A 8 1.97 -20.80 43.85
CA GLY A 8 1.43 -20.48 42.52
C GLY A 8 1.62 -19.04 42.03
N VAL A 9 2.06 -18.11 42.90
CA VAL A 9 2.32 -16.71 42.48
C VAL A 9 3.38 -16.66 41.37
N ALA A 10 4.47 -17.41 41.53
CA ALA A 10 5.54 -17.48 40.52
C ALA A 10 5.06 -18.05 39.18
N SER A 11 4.12 -19.01 39.17
CA SER A 11 3.57 -19.56 37.93
C SER A 11 2.66 -18.57 37.21
N ILE A 12 1.87 -17.79 37.96
CA ILE A 12 1.00 -16.75 37.40
C ILE A 12 1.84 -15.60 36.84
N GLU A 13 2.85 -15.16 37.58
CA GLU A 13 3.78 -14.11 37.14
C GLU A 13 4.53 -14.52 35.87
N PHE A 14 5.02 -15.77 35.82
CA PHE A 14 5.67 -16.31 34.63
C PHE A 14 4.71 -16.37 33.43
N ALA A 15 3.48 -16.87 33.60
CA ALA A 15 2.51 -16.96 32.52
C ALA A 15 2.17 -15.56 31.97
N MET A 16 1.96 -14.57 32.84
CA MET A 16 1.66 -13.21 32.43
C MET A 16 2.85 -12.53 31.73
N GLY A 17 4.06 -12.70 32.28
CA GLY A 17 5.29 -12.19 31.66
C GLY A 17 5.56 -12.81 30.29
N PHE A 18 5.38 -14.13 30.17
CA PHE A 18 5.51 -14.84 28.89
C PHE A 18 4.49 -14.34 27.86
N MET A 19 3.23 -14.16 28.26
CA MET A 19 2.19 -13.66 27.35
C MET A 19 2.52 -12.24 26.85
N ILE A 20 2.96 -11.34 27.73
CA ILE A 20 3.36 -9.98 27.33
C ILE A 20 4.55 -10.02 26.37
N PHE A 21 5.58 -10.80 26.69
CA PHE A 21 6.75 -10.95 25.83
C PHE A 21 6.36 -11.51 24.44
N TRP A 22 5.51 -12.53 24.41
CA TRP A 22 5.01 -13.12 23.17
C TRP A 22 4.24 -12.09 22.32
N LEU A 23 3.39 -11.27 22.93
CA LEU A 23 2.68 -10.20 22.23
C LEU A 23 3.63 -9.17 21.63
N ILE A 24 4.72 -8.81 22.33
CA ILE A 24 5.76 -7.91 21.81
C ILE A 24 6.45 -8.54 20.60
N CYS A 25 6.79 -9.83 20.63
CA CYS A 25 7.36 -10.52 19.48
C CYS A 25 6.41 -10.51 18.28
N MET A 26 5.11 -10.75 18.50
CA MET A 26 4.10 -10.69 17.43
C MET A 26 3.97 -9.28 16.85
N ALA A 27 3.96 -8.25 17.70
CA ALA A 27 3.95 -6.86 17.25
C ALA A 27 5.21 -6.50 16.42
N TRP A 28 6.38 -7.06 16.78
CA TRP A 28 7.60 -6.87 16.00
C TRP A 28 7.54 -7.53 14.62
N VAL A 29 7.02 -8.76 14.55
CA VAL A 29 6.79 -9.47 13.27
C VAL A 29 5.86 -8.65 12.39
N GLU A 30 4.80 -8.10 12.97
CA GLU A 30 3.84 -7.27 12.25
C GLU A 30 4.45 -5.97 11.73
N MET A 31 5.26 -5.28 12.53
CA MET A 31 5.99 -4.10 12.07
C MET A 31 6.94 -4.44 10.91
N SER A 32 7.58 -5.61 10.96
CA SER A 32 8.44 -6.11 9.88
C SER A 32 7.64 -6.39 8.61
N TYR A 33 6.44 -6.97 8.76
CA TYR A 33 5.52 -7.20 7.65
C TYR A 33 5.05 -5.90 6.99
N MET A 34 4.65 -4.90 7.78
CA MET A 34 4.28 -3.58 7.25
C MET A 34 5.43 -2.94 6.47
N SER A 35 6.66 -3.02 6.99
CA SER A 35 7.84 -2.51 6.30
C SER A 35 8.10 -3.25 4.98
N TYR A 36 7.85 -4.56 4.95
CA TYR A 36 8.01 -5.38 3.74
C TYR A 36 6.99 -5.01 2.67
N VAL A 37 5.71 -4.88 3.03
CA VAL A 37 4.64 -4.45 2.11
C VAL A 37 4.93 -3.06 1.55
N SER A 38 5.40 -2.12 2.37
CA SER A 38 5.79 -0.79 1.90
C SER A 38 6.88 -0.85 0.83
N ALA A 39 7.92 -1.65 1.04
CA ALA A 39 9.01 -1.77 0.08
C ALA A 39 8.54 -2.38 -1.25
N ILE A 40 7.57 -3.31 -1.20
CA ILE A 40 6.93 -3.87 -2.38
C ILE A 40 6.10 -2.82 -3.11
N SER A 41 5.28 -2.04 -2.40
CA SER A 41 4.51 -0.95 -3.02
C SER A 41 5.42 0.03 -3.77
N ASP A 42 6.54 0.43 -3.16
CA ASP A 42 7.50 1.35 -3.78
C ASP A 42 8.18 0.73 -5.02
N LEU A 43 8.45 -0.59 -4.99
CA LEU A 43 8.97 -1.34 -6.14
C LEU A 43 7.95 -1.36 -7.29
N ILE A 44 6.68 -1.68 -7.00
CA ILE A 44 5.62 -1.75 -8.01
C ILE A 44 5.43 -0.40 -8.71
N ILE A 45 5.39 0.70 -7.95
CA ILE A 45 5.30 2.06 -8.54
C ILE A 45 6.48 2.31 -9.47
N SER A 46 7.69 2.00 -9.00
CA SER A 46 8.91 2.27 -9.76
C SER A 46 8.99 1.45 -11.05
N GLU A 47 8.58 0.18 -11.02
CA GLU A 47 8.52 -0.67 -12.21
C GLU A 47 7.43 -0.21 -13.18
N SER A 48 6.23 0.09 -12.67
CA SER A 48 5.11 0.59 -13.49
C SER A 48 5.49 1.90 -14.20
N ALA A 49 6.11 2.84 -13.47
CA ALA A 49 6.57 4.12 -14.02
C ALA A 49 7.78 4.00 -14.95
N ARG A 50 8.56 2.93 -14.84
CA ARG A 50 9.62 2.64 -15.79
C ARG A 50 9.03 2.06 -17.08
N GLU A 51 8.15 1.06 -16.96
CA GLU A 51 7.59 0.36 -18.11
C GLU A 51 6.74 1.29 -18.98
N SER A 52 5.91 2.14 -18.36
CA SER A 52 5.10 3.15 -19.03
C SER A 52 5.89 4.22 -19.80
N LYS A 53 7.21 4.28 -19.62
CA LYS A 53 8.11 5.18 -20.37
C LYS A 53 8.77 4.49 -21.56
N THR A 54 8.81 3.16 -21.56
CA THR A 54 9.55 2.35 -22.55
C THR A 54 8.63 1.81 -23.63
N GLU A 55 7.39 1.47 -23.28
CA GLU A 55 6.33 1.07 -24.21
C GLU A 55 5.22 2.12 -24.19
N ASP A 56 4.51 2.30 -25.32
CA ASP A 56 3.28 3.10 -25.43
C ASP A 56 2.10 2.38 -24.74
N SER A 57 2.41 1.73 -23.61
CA SER A 57 1.57 0.82 -22.86
C SER A 57 0.89 1.56 -21.73
N ASP A 58 -0.40 1.29 -21.56
CA ASP A 58 -1.22 1.79 -20.48
C ASP A 58 -0.58 1.50 -19.10
N TYR A 59 -0.44 2.53 -18.27
CA TYR A 59 0.17 2.42 -16.95
C TYR A 59 -0.59 1.44 -16.04
N LEU A 60 -1.91 1.27 -16.24
CA LEU A 60 -2.69 0.25 -15.54
C LEU A 60 -2.25 -1.17 -15.90
N GLN A 61 -1.91 -1.40 -17.17
CA GLN A 61 -1.45 -2.69 -17.64
C GLN A 61 -0.07 -2.99 -17.07
N ALA A 62 0.86 -2.03 -17.15
CA ALA A 62 2.18 -2.14 -16.54
C ALA A 62 2.12 -2.45 -15.04
N PHE A 63 1.18 -1.84 -14.32
CA PHE A 63 0.95 -2.17 -12.91
C PHE A 63 0.41 -3.58 -12.71
N THR A 64 -0.58 -3.97 -13.50
CA THR A 64 -1.17 -5.32 -13.39
C THR A 64 -0.13 -6.39 -13.67
N ASP A 65 0.74 -6.16 -14.64
CA ASP A 65 1.85 -7.05 -14.99
C ASP A 65 2.91 -7.03 -13.87
N ALA A 66 3.31 -5.87 -13.35
CA ALA A 66 4.23 -5.76 -12.22
C ALA A 66 3.70 -6.47 -10.95
N VAL A 67 2.38 -6.43 -10.70
CA VAL A 67 1.74 -7.16 -9.60
C VAL A 67 1.74 -8.67 -9.83
N ASN A 68 1.52 -9.12 -11.07
CA ASN A 68 1.42 -10.53 -11.40
C ASN A 68 2.77 -11.23 -11.58
N ASP A 69 3.74 -10.59 -12.24
CA ASP A 69 5.05 -11.18 -12.53
C ASP A 69 5.91 -11.30 -11.25
N ASN A 70 5.79 -10.32 -10.36
CA ASN A 70 6.53 -10.31 -9.10
C ASN A 70 5.86 -11.12 -7.97
N GLN A 71 4.72 -11.78 -8.21
CA GLN A 71 4.11 -12.71 -7.23
C GLN A 71 5.10 -13.80 -6.78
N SER A 72 5.98 -14.23 -7.69
CA SER A 72 7.02 -15.21 -7.39
C SER A 72 8.06 -14.72 -6.37
N ILE A 73 8.29 -13.40 -6.30
CA ILE A 73 9.28 -12.75 -5.43
C ILE A 73 8.68 -12.46 -4.04
N TRP A 74 7.40 -12.11 -3.98
CA TRP A 74 6.74 -11.75 -2.71
C TRP A 74 6.22 -12.98 -1.94
N GLY A 75 6.09 -14.12 -2.63
CA GLY A 75 5.58 -15.37 -2.07
C GLY A 75 4.14 -15.24 -1.57
N ASN A 76 3.60 -16.29 -0.96
CA ASN A 76 2.25 -16.28 -0.36
C ASN A 76 2.13 -15.36 0.90
N VAL A 77 3.07 -14.43 1.10
CA VAL A 77 3.13 -13.52 2.25
C VAL A 77 2.27 -12.27 1.99
N VAL A 78 2.24 -11.80 0.74
CA VAL A 78 1.44 -10.63 0.34
C VAL A 78 0.32 -11.09 -0.58
N ASP A 79 -0.90 -10.64 -0.30
CA ASP A 79 -2.06 -11.01 -1.10
C ASP A 79 -2.23 -10.00 -2.23
N PRO A 80 -2.02 -10.40 -3.50
CA PRO A 80 -2.11 -9.49 -4.64
C PRO A 80 -3.51 -8.89 -4.78
N SER A 81 -4.56 -9.58 -4.31
CA SER A 81 -5.95 -9.11 -4.39
C SER A 81 -6.24 -7.91 -3.49
N LYS A 82 -5.34 -7.58 -2.55
CA LYS A 82 -5.48 -6.45 -1.62
C LYS A 82 -4.83 -5.17 -2.12
N PHE A 83 -4.14 -5.23 -3.26
CA PHE A 83 -3.66 -4.05 -3.95
C PHE A 83 -4.78 -3.46 -4.80
N THR A 84 -4.99 -2.17 -4.64
CA THR A 84 -5.85 -1.37 -5.50
C THR A 84 -5.06 -0.19 -6.03
N MET A 85 -5.30 0.19 -7.27
CA MET A 85 -4.57 1.24 -7.94
C MET A 85 -5.51 2.27 -8.53
N SER A 86 -5.18 3.54 -8.41
CA SER A 86 -5.89 4.59 -9.13
C SER A 86 -4.96 5.50 -9.90
N ILE A 87 -5.44 5.98 -11.03
CA ILE A 87 -4.78 6.99 -11.85
C ILE A 87 -5.66 8.23 -11.87
N GLN A 88 -5.06 9.38 -11.62
CA GLN A 88 -5.71 10.66 -11.75
C GLN A 88 -4.98 11.56 -12.74
N TYR A 89 -5.63 11.84 -13.86
CA TYR A 89 -5.10 12.71 -14.89
C TYR A 89 -5.46 14.17 -14.61
N LEU A 90 -4.45 15.04 -14.68
CA LEU A 90 -4.54 16.46 -14.41
C LEU A 90 -3.90 17.26 -15.55
N LYS A 91 -4.53 18.38 -15.90
CA LYS A 91 -4.07 19.21 -17.02
C LYS A 91 -2.95 20.17 -16.64
N SER A 92 -2.93 20.61 -15.38
CA SER A 92 -1.97 21.61 -14.91
C SER A 92 -1.61 21.45 -13.43
N VAL A 93 -0.46 22.02 -13.04
CA VAL A 93 -0.01 22.09 -11.64
C VAL A 93 -1.03 22.81 -10.74
N ASN A 94 -1.83 23.73 -11.29
CA ASN A 94 -2.87 24.42 -10.53
C ASN A 94 -4.03 23.49 -10.16
N GLU A 95 -4.37 22.54 -11.04
CA GLU A 95 -5.36 21.49 -10.74
C GLU A 95 -4.84 20.54 -9.65
N LEU A 96 -3.55 20.19 -9.69
CA LEU A 96 -2.89 19.42 -8.63
C LEU A 96 -2.97 20.13 -7.27
N GLY A 97 -2.75 21.44 -7.22
CA GLY A 97 -2.88 22.23 -6.00
C GLY A 97 -4.32 22.33 -5.47
N SER A 98 -5.32 22.10 -6.32
CA SER A 98 -6.74 22.08 -5.96
C SER A 98 -7.30 20.69 -5.67
N LEU A 99 -6.46 19.66 -5.77
CA LEU A 99 -6.87 18.28 -5.55
C LEU A 99 -7.05 18.02 -4.05
N VAL A 100 -8.30 18.11 -3.59
CA VAL A 100 -8.66 17.86 -2.18
C VAL A 100 -9.08 16.41 -1.96
N GLU A 101 -9.71 15.78 -2.95
CA GLU A 101 -10.17 14.39 -2.88
C GLU A 101 -9.42 13.53 -3.91
N PRO A 102 -8.72 12.48 -3.47
CA PRO A 102 -7.99 11.60 -4.36
C PRO A 102 -8.94 10.69 -5.16
N CYS A 103 -8.50 10.26 -6.34
CA CYS A 103 -9.20 9.22 -7.08
C CYS A 103 -9.26 7.92 -6.25
N THR A 104 -10.47 7.48 -5.91
CA THR A 104 -10.70 6.27 -5.10
C THR A 104 -11.15 5.13 -5.98
N VAL A 105 -10.66 3.92 -5.68
CA VAL A 105 -11.06 2.70 -6.39
C VAL A 105 -12.37 2.18 -5.78
N PRO A 106 -13.42 1.93 -6.58
CA PRO A 106 -14.65 1.30 -6.10
C PRO A 106 -14.36 -0.07 -5.47
N ASP A 107 -15.10 -0.47 -4.43
CA ASP A 107 -14.88 -1.75 -3.74
C ASP A 107 -15.03 -3.00 -4.63
N SER A 108 -15.60 -2.86 -5.84
CA SER A 108 -15.77 -3.94 -6.82
C SER A 108 -14.62 -4.08 -7.82
N GLU A 109 -13.67 -3.15 -7.84
CA GLU A 109 -12.60 -3.07 -8.83
C GLU A 109 -11.22 -2.99 -8.16
N SER A 110 -10.18 -3.43 -8.88
CA SER A 110 -8.78 -3.31 -8.43
C SER A 110 -8.09 -2.08 -9.00
N THR A 111 -8.69 -1.43 -9.99
CA THR A 111 -8.13 -0.31 -10.74
C THR A 111 -9.20 0.75 -10.96
N ALA A 112 -8.84 2.03 -10.90
CA ALA A 112 -9.74 3.12 -11.28
C ALA A 112 -9.00 4.24 -11.99
N GLU A 113 -9.64 4.86 -12.97
CA GLU A 113 -9.12 6.04 -13.64
C GLU A 113 -10.07 7.22 -13.44
N CYS A 114 -9.49 8.36 -13.07
CA CYS A 114 -10.20 9.61 -12.92
C CYS A 114 -9.63 10.64 -13.89
N GLY A 115 -10.50 11.27 -14.66
CA GLY A 115 -10.12 12.26 -15.67
C GLY A 115 -9.95 11.64 -17.05
N SER A 116 -9.15 12.29 -17.89
CA SER A 116 -8.88 11.89 -19.27
C SER A 116 -7.38 11.96 -19.50
N SER A 117 -6.78 10.91 -20.07
CA SER A 117 -5.37 10.90 -20.46
C SER A 117 -5.05 12.01 -21.47
N ASP A 118 -5.97 12.25 -22.41
CA ASP A 118 -5.82 13.24 -23.49
C ASP A 118 -5.55 14.66 -22.96
N ASN A 119 -4.43 15.26 -23.40
CA ASN A 119 -4.00 16.62 -23.09
C ASN A 119 -3.82 16.88 -21.58
N SER A 120 -3.54 15.83 -20.80
CA SER A 120 -3.23 15.91 -19.38
C SER A 120 -1.71 15.82 -19.18
N SER A 121 -1.08 16.93 -18.78
CA SER A 121 0.38 16.98 -18.61
C SER A 121 0.89 16.28 -17.33
N ILE A 122 -0.01 15.93 -16.41
CA ILE A 122 0.32 15.34 -15.11
C ILE A 122 -0.59 14.12 -14.88
N ALA A 123 0.00 13.02 -14.42
CA ALA A 123 -0.73 11.88 -13.89
C ALA A 123 -0.29 11.64 -12.44
N VAL A 124 -1.26 11.45 -11.54
CA VAL A 124 -1.04 11.03 -10.17
C VAL A 124 -1.39 9.55 -10.08
N TYR A 125 -0.38 8.74 -9.82
CA TYR A 125 -0.53 7.32 -9.64
C TYR A 125 -0.60 7.01 -8.16
N ARG A 126 -1.60 6.24 -7.76
CA ARG A 126 -1.81 5.86 -6.38
C ARG A 126 -1.95 4.36 -6.27
N ILE A 127 -1.26 3.78 -5.30
CA ILE A 127 -1.43 2.38 -4.90
C ILE A 127 -1.86 2.36 -3.44
N ASP A 128 -2.94 1.64 -3.19
CA ASP A 128 -3.48 1.37 -1.87
C ASP A 128 -3.36 -0.13 -1.57
N TYR A 129 -2.78 -0.47 -0.44
CA TYR A 129 -2.77 -1.85 0.07
C TYR A 129 -3.61 -1.95 1.34
N ARG A 130 -4.65 -2.78 1.30
CA ARG A 130 -5.53 -3.02 2.46
C ARG A 130 -4.84 -4.00 3.42
N PHE A 131 -4.32 -3.48 4.53
CA PHE A 131 -3.67 -4.27 5.55
C PHE A 131 -4.62 -4.56 6.73
N SER A 132 -4.76 -5.84 7.05
CA SER A 132 -5.44 -6.31 8.26
C SER A 132 -4.41 -6.84 9.26
N PRO A 133 -4.09 -6.06 10.31
CA PRO A 133 -3.28 -6.51 11.43
C PRO A 133 -3.74 -7.84 12.05
N ILE A 134 -2.82 -8.59 12.64
CA ILE A 134 -3.15 -9.77 13.48
C ILE A 134 -3.93 -9.32 14.72
N PHE A 135 -3.63 -8.12 15.24
CA PHE A 135 -4.36 -7.54 16.37
C PHE A 135 -5.66 -6.83 15.97
N THR A 136 -6.11 -6.89 14.71
CA THR A 136 -7.38 -6.26 14.28
C THR A 136 -8.56 -6.81 15.08
N TYR A 137 -8.56 -8.10 15.44
CA TYR A 137 -9.62 -8.69 16.26
C TYR A 137 -9.74 -8.05 17.65
N PHE A 138 -8.63 -7.54 18.20
CA PHE A 138 -8.61 -6.94 19.55
C PHE A 138 -8.77 -5.42 19.53
N MET A 139 -8.35 -4.75 18.45
CA MET A 139 -8.27 -3.29 18.42
C MET A 139 -9.06 -2.62 17.28
N GLY A 140 -9.66 -3.38 16.36
CA GLY A 140 -10.49 -2.85 15.27
C GLY A 140 -9.74 -1.99 14.26
N PHE A 141 -8.40 -2.07 14.22
CA PHE A 141 -7.61 -1.30 13.27
C PHE A 141 -7.54 -2.04 11.93
N GLU A 142 -8.17 -1.46 10.92
CA GLU A 142 -7.88 -1.73 9.51
C GLU A 142 -7.06 -0.55 8.98
N GLY A 143 -5.93 -0.84 8.35
CA GLY A 143 -5.03 0.16 7.81
C GLY A 143 -5.02 0.11 6.29
N ILE A 144 -5.10 1.27 5.65
CA ILE A 144 -4.80 1.39 4.22
C ILE A 144 -3.40 2.00 4.12
N PHE A 145 -2.49 1.27 3.49
CA PHE A 145 -1.18 1.80 3.13
C PHE A 145 -1.27 2.40 1.74
N SER A 146 -1.27 3.72 1.69
CA SER A 146 -1.29 4.49 0.45
C SER A 146 0.11 4.95 0.06
N ARG A 147 0.42 4.84 -1.24
CA ARG A 147 1.60 5.43 -1.87
C ARG A 147 1.15 6.18 -3.12
N GLU A 148 1.66 7.39 -3.28
CA GLU A 148 1.32 8.26 -4.39
C GLU A 148 2.62 8.70 -5.09
N ASP A 149 2.62 8.64 -6.42
CA ASP A 149 3.68 9.15 -7.27
C ASP A 149 3.09 10.08 -8.33
N ILE A 150 3.81 11.16 -8.63
CA ILE A 150 3.35 12.20 -9.56
C ILE A 150 4.29 12.21 -10.74
N VAL A 151 3.77 11.85 -11.90
CA VAL A 151 4.53 11.73 -13.14
C VAL A 151 4.09 12.80 -14.12
N ILE A 152 5.07 13.44 -14.75
CA ILE A 152 4.85 14.40 -15.84
C ILE A 152 4.76 13.60 -17.14
N GLN A 153 3.64 13.73 -17.83
CA GLN A 153 3.39 13.07 -19.12
C GLN A 153 4.01 13.92 -20.23
N GLU A 154 5.29 13.68 -20.54
CA GLU A 154 6.03 14.46 -21.54
C GLU A 154 5.46 14.32 -22.95
N TYR A 155 4.88 13.16 -23.28
CA TYR A 155 4.26 12.89 -24.60
C TYR A 155 3.09 13.85 -24.90
N GLU A 156 2.25 14.15 -23.91
CA GLU A 156 1.14 15.11 -24.03
C GLU A 156 1.61 16.58 -23.98
N ARG A 157 2.90 16.83 -23.69
CA ARG A 157 3.46 18.17 -23.58
C ARG A 157 3.82 18.78 -24.94
N ASP A 158 3.96 17.97 -25.99
CA ASP A 158 4.24 18.45 -27.35
C ASP A 158 3.01 19.10 -28.03
N ALA A 159 1.84 19.07 -27.39
CA ALA A 159 0.66 19.82 -27.81
C ALA A 159 0.66 21.29 -27.33
N PHE A 160 1.57 21.70 -26.43
CA PHE A 160 1.79 23.11 -26.12
C PHE A 160 2.69 23.76 -27.18
N GLN A 161 2.19 23.83 -28.41
CA GLN A 161 2.71 24.78 -29.39
C GLN A 161 2.42 26.20 -28.86
N VAL A 162 3.49 26.95 -28.66
CA VAL A 162 3.46 28.39 -28.32
C VAL A 162 2.87 29.19 -29.49
#